data_AF-A0A7W1KMB2-F1
#
_entry.id   AF-A0A7W1KMB2-F1
#
_cell.length_a   1.000
_cell.length_b   1.000
_cell.length_c   1.000
_cell.angle_alpha   90.00
_cell.angle_beta   90.00
_cell.angle_gamma   90.00
#
_symmetry.space_group_name_H-M   'P 1'
#
loop_
_entity.id
_entity.type
_entity.pdbx_description
1 polymer ?
#
loop_
_entity_poly.entity_id
_entity_poly.type
_entity_poly.pdbx_seq_one_letter_code
_entity_poly.pdbx_strand_id
1 'polypeptide(L)'
;MLLFAVLVGAAFYYRHRADVHKRLMTLATVSLLAAPIARLPFEFMKAGPPAFFGVADLFIVAMLVYDLITRKRIHSATIWGGLLILVSQPLRLMLAGTPAWLAFAGWLTR
;
A
#
# COMPACT_ATOMS: atom_id res chain seq x y z
N MET A 1 -0.88 4.06 7.91
CA MET A 1 -2.16 4.58 8.45
C MET A 1 -2.78 5.63 7.56
N LEU A 2 -2.08 6.72 7.18
CA LEU A 2 -2.64 7.74 6.27
C LEU A 2 -3.21 7.17 4.96
N LEU A 3 -2.45 6.35 4.23
CA LEU A 3 -2.94 5.71 3.00
C LEU A 3 -4.21 4.88 3.22
N PHE A 4 -4.24 4.10 4.30
CA PHE A 4 -5.39 3.29 4.64
C PHE A 4 -6.61 4.18 4.86
N ALA A 5 -6.49 5.27 5.63
CA ALA A 5 -7.58 6.21 5.86
C ALA A 5 -8.06 6.86 4.55
N VAL A 6 -7.14 7.24 3.65
CA VAL A 6 -7.48 7.81 2.34
C VAL A 6 -8.22 6.79 1.47
N LEU A 7 -7.73 5.56 1.37
CA LEU A 7 -8.35 4.50 0.56
C LEU A 7 -9.73 4.09 1.10
N VAL A 8 -9.85 3.95 2.43
CA VAL A 8 -11.12 3.65 3.08
C VAL A 8 -12.09 4.82 2.96
N GLY A 9 -11.63 6.07 3.15
CA GLY A 9 -12.46 7.26 2.95
C GLY A 9 -13.00 7.35 1.52
N ALA A 10 -12.14 7.08 0.52
CA ALA A 10 -12.55 6.98 -0.87
C ALA A 10 -13.54 5.81 -1.08
N ALA A 11 -13.31 4.66 -0.45
CA ALA A 11 -14.24 3.53 -0.52
C ALA A 11 -15.63 3.89 0.05
N PHE A 12 -15.69 4.64 1.15
CA PHE A 12 -16.94 5.14 1.72
C PHE A 12 -17.64 6.14 0.79
N TYR A 13 -16.90 7.05 0.18
CA TYR A 13 -17.45 8.00 -0.80
C TYR A 13 -18.08 7.25 -1.98
N TYR A 14 -17.41 6.22 -2.49
CA TYR A 14 -17.90 5.38 -3.59
C TYR A 14 -18.79 4.21 -3.14
N ARG A 15 -19.40 4.23 -1.94
CA ARG A 15 -20.23 3.12 -1.42
C ARG A 15 -21.39 2.71 -2.34
N HIS A 16 -21.92 3.63 -3.14
CA HIS A 16 -23.00 3.36 -4.09
C HIS A 16 -22.52 2.62 -5.36
N ARG A 17 -21.20 2.54 -5.58
CA ARG A 17 -20.58 1.78 -6.68
C ARG A 17 -19.82 0.60 -6.09
N ALA A 18 -20.52 -0.52 -5.91
CA ALA A 18 -19.97 -1.72 -5.27
C ALA A 18 -18.65 -2.22 -5.90
N ASP A 19 -18.49 -2.09 -7.23
CA ASP A 19 -17.25 -2.43 -7.93
C ASP A 19 -16.04 -1.61 -7.41
N VAL A 20 -16.19 -0.28 -7.34
CA VAL A 20 -15.13 0.65 -6.89
C VAL A 20 -14.88 0.46 -5.40
N HIS A 21 -15.95 0.37 -4.61
CA HIS A 21 -15.87 0.17 -3.17
C HIS A 21 -15.07 -1.08 -2.80
N LYS A 22 -15.39 -2.24 -3.37
CA LYS A 22 -14.69 -3.49 -3.08
C LYS A 22 -13.21 -3.40 -3.45
N ARG A 23 -12.88 -2.81 -4.59
CA ARG A 23 -11.49 -2.62 -5.05
C ARG A 23 -10.68 -1.75 -4.10
N LEU A 24 -11.24 -0.61 -3.69
CA LEU A 24 -10.59 0.31 -2.76
C LEU A 24 -10.40 -0.31 -1.38
N MET A 25 -11.37 -1.11 -0.89
CA MET A 25 -11.22 -1.84 0.36
C MET A 25 -10.13 -2.92 0.28
N THR A 26 -10.05 -3.67 -0.82
CA THR A 26 -8.96 -4.64 -1.01
C THR A 26 -7.60 -3.94 -1.03
N LEU A 27 -7.45 -2.84 -1.76
CA LEU A 27 -6.21 -2.05 -1.80
C LEU A 27 -5.87 -1.46 -0.42
N ALA A 28 -6.86 -1.02 0.34
CA ALA A 28 -6.66 -0.54 1.71
C ALA A 28 -6.08 -1.64 2.59
N THR A 29 -6.62 -2.87 2.52
CA THR A 29 -6.10 -4.02 3.24
C THR A 29 -4.67 -4.36 2.82
N VAL A 30 -4.38 -4.35 1.51
CA VAL A 30 -3.02 -4.57 0.98
C VAL A 30 -2.04 -3.53 1.52
N SER A 31 -2.45 -2.26 1.64
CA SER A 31 -1.60 -1.20 2.20
C SER A 31 -1.17 -1.42 3.66
N LEU A 32 -1.88 -2.28 4.40
CA LEU A 32 -1.54 -2.69 5.77
C LEU A 32 -0.66 -3.94 5.84
N LEU A 33 -0.62 -4.77 4.78
CA LEU A 33 0.07 -6.05 4.78
C LEU A 33 1.60 -5.94 4.90
N ALA A 34 2.19 -4.81 4.51
CA ALA A 34 3.65 -4.64 4.58
C ALA A 34 4.21 -4.87 6.01
N ALA A 35 3.50 -4.43 7.05
CA ALA A 35 3.94 -4.58 8.44
C ALA A 35 3.94 -6.04 8.95
N PRO A 36 2.87 -6.85 8.80
CA PRO A 36 2.91 -8.26 9.15
C PRO A 36 3.86 -9.06 8.24
N ILE A 37 3.97 -8.73 6.95
CA ILE A 37 4.92 -9.38 6.03
C ILE A 37 6.35 -9.18 6.53
N ALA A 38 6.72 -7.98 6.97
CA ALA A 38 8.06 -7.69 7.49
C ALA A 38 8.42 -8.48 8.77
N ARG A 39 7.44 -9.08 9.45
CA ARG A 39 7.65 -9.89 10.66
C ARG A 39 7.80 -11.39 10.37
N LEU A 40 7.63 -11.82 9.12
CA LEU A 40 7.73 -13.23 8.77
C LEU A 40 9.19 -13.71 8.86
N PRO A 41 9.45 -14.91 9.40
CA PRO A 41 10.81 -15.42 9.65
C PRO A 41 11.44 -16.00 8.37
N PHE A 42 11.39 -15.27 7.26
CA PHE A 42 12.02 -15.67 6.01
C PHE A 42 13.34 -14.93 5.80
N GLU A 43 14.37 -15.66 5.35
CA GLU A 43 15.72 -15.11 5.11
C GLU A 43 15.72 -13.92 4.14
N PHE A 44 14.85 -13.93 3.13
CA PHE A 44 14.76 -12.82 2.17
C PHE A 44 14.23 -11.51 2.78
N MET A 45 13.58 -11.55 3.95
CA MET A 45 13.13 -10.33 4.65
C MET A 45 14.30 -9.50 5.18
N LYS A 46 15.50 -10.10 5.32
CA LYS A 46 16.73 -9.41 5.71
C LYS A 46 17.20 -8.40 4.65
N ALA A 47 16.69 -8.47 3.41
CA ALA A 47 16.95 -7.48 2.37
C ALA A 47 16.26 -6.12 2.63
N GLY A 48 15.48 -5.99 3.71
CA GLY A 48 14.98 -4.71 4.21
C GLY A 48 13.72 -4.21 3.47
N PRO A 49 13.52 -2.88 3.38
CA PRO A 49 12.32 -2.27 2.82
C PRO A 49 11.85 -2.78 1.46
N PRO A 50 12.74 -2.98 0.48
CA PRO A 50 12.33 -3.49 -0.83
C PRO A 50 11.68 -4.88 -0.77
N ALA A 51 12.10 -5.74 0.17
CA ALA A 51 11.60 -7.12 0.24
C ALA A 51 10.14 -7.19 0.71
N PHE A 52 9.82 -6.57 1.84
CA PHE A 52 8.45 -6.64 2.36
C PHE A 52 7.45 -5.82 1.54
N PHE A 53 7.89 -4.71 0.92
CA PHE A 53 7.06 -3.96 -0.01
C PHE A 53 6.82 -4.74 -1.31
N GLY A 54 7.86 -5.37 -1.87
CA GLY A 54 7.73 -6.19 -3.08
C GLY A 54 6.71 -7.33 -2.91
N VAL A 55 6.72 -8.02 -1.76
CA VAL A 55 5.72 -9.06 -1.48
C VAL A 55 4.31 -8.49 -1.36
N ALA A 56 4.14 -7.32 -0.75
CA ALA A 56 2.82 -6.66 -0.70
C ALA A 56 2.35 -6.24 -2.10
N ASP A 57 3.26 -5.75 -2.95
CA ASP A 57 2.95 -5.33 -4.32
C ASP A 57 2.57 -6.49 -5.23
N LEU A 58 3.02 -7.71 -4.95
CA LEU A 58 2.53 -8.91 -5.66
C LEU A 58 1.01 -9.06 -5.56
N PHE A 59 0.37 -8.64 -4.45
CA PHE A 59 -1.08 -8.65 -4.34
C PHE A 59 -1.74 -7.58 -5.24
N ILE A 60 -1.10 -6.43 -5.43
CA ILE A 60 -1.57 -5.40 -6.37
C ILE A 60 -1.46 -5.92 -7.80
N VAL A 61 -0.35 -6.57 -8.14
CA VAL A 61 -0.14 -7.21 -9.44
C VAL A 61 -1.16 -8.33 -9.65
N ALA A 62 -1.43 -9.16 -8.64
CA ALA A 62 -2.47 -10.19 -8.73
C ALA A 62 -3.86 -9.58 -9.01
N MET A 63 -4.18 -8.44 -8.38
CA MET A 63 -5.42 -7.72 -8.64
C MET A 63 -5.50 -7.14 -10.06
N LEU A 64 -4.38 -6.61 -10.57
CA LEU A 64 -4.23 -6.15 -11.97
C LEU A 64 -4.41 -7.29 -12.97
N VAL A 65 -3.76 -8.44 -12.73
CA VAL A 65 -3.87 -9.64 -13.56
C VAL A 65 -5.29 -10.17 -13.55
N TYR A 66 -5.93 -10.23 -12.37
CA TYR A 66 -7.34 -10.61 -12.24
C TYR A 66 -8.27 -9.70 -13.06
N ASP A 67 -8.07 -8.38 -12.99
CA ASP A 67 -8.83 -7.43 -13.81
C ASP A 67 -8.64 -7.65 -15.31
N LEU A 68 -7.41 -7.90 -15.73
CA LEU A 68 -7.06 -8.12 -17.11
C LEU A 68 -7.67 -9.43 -17.65
N ILE A 69 -7.64 -10.50 -16.86
CA ILE A 69 -8.19 -11.80 -17.24
C ILE A 69 -9.73 -11.77 -17.25
N THR A 70 -10.35 -11.28 -16.17
CA THR A 70 -11.81 -11.36 -16.00
C THR A 70 -12.55 -10.28 -16.79
N ARG A 71 -12.04 -9.05 -16.82
CA ARG A 71 -12.74 -7.91 -17.41
C ARG A 71 -12.10 -7.37 -18.69
N LYS A 72 -10.92 -7.88 -19.09
CA LYS A 72 -10.10 -7.39 -20.24
C LYS A 72 -9.78 -5.89 -20.19
N ARG A 73 -10.06 -5.24 -19.05
CA ARG A 73 -9.91 -3.82 -18.82
C ARG A 73 -9.59 -3.61 -17.36
N ILE A 74 -8.48 -2.92 -17.13
CA ILE A 74 -8.06 -2.56 -15.77
C ILE A 74 -8.94 -1.41 -15.30
N HIS A 75 -9.52 -1.54 -14.11
CA HIS A 75 -10.36 -0.49 -13.55
C HIS A 75 -9.50 0.67 -13.08
N SER A 76 -9.90 1.92 -13.36
CA SER A 76 -9.11 3.10 -12.97
C SER A 76 -8.82 3.15 -11.46
N ALA A 77 -9.74 2.65 -10.62
CA ALA A 77 -9.51 2.57 -9.17
C ALA A 77 -8.35 1.63 -8.79
N THR A 78 -8.16 0.53 -9.51
CA THR A 78 -7.02 -0.40 -9.31
C THR A 78 -5.71 0.29 -9.68
N ILE A 79 -5.69 1.02 -10.81
CA ILE A 79 -4.50 1.75 -11.28
C ILE A 79 -4.14 2.85 -10.28
N TRP A 80 -5.09 3.73 -9.96
CA TRP A 80 -4.84 4.87 -9.09
C TRP A 80 -4.53 4.42 -7.66
N GLY A 81 -5.26 3.44 -7.11
CA GLY A 81 -5.00 2.92 -5.78
C GLY A 81 -3.67 2.16 -5.69
N GLY A 82 -3.34 1.35 -6.69
CA GLY A 82 -2.05 0.66 -6.78
C GLY A 82 -0.88 1.63 -6.94
N LEU A 83 -1.01 2.62 -7.83
CA LEU A 83 -0.01 3.66 -8.05
C LEU A 83 0.22 4.49 -6.77
N LEU A 84 -0.85 4.86 -6.06
CA LEU A 84 -0.77 5.57 -4.80
C LEU A 84 -0.01 4.77 -3.74
N ILE A 85 -0.20 3.44 -3.68
CA ILE A 85 0.58 2.58 -2.79
C ILE A 85 2.05 2.55 -3.23
N LEU A 86 2.34 2.27 -4.51
CA LEU A 86 3.70 2.21 -5.05
C LEU A 86 4.49 3.50 -4.82
N VAL A 87 3.91 4.67 -5.12
CA VAL A 87 4.56 5.98 -4.94
C VAL A 87 4.77 6.31 -3.46
N SER A 88 3.88 5.83 -2.57
CA SER A 88 4.01 6.10 -1.14
C SER A 88 5.21 5.42 -0.49
N GLN A 89 5.68 4.30 -1.03
CA GLN A 89 6.78 3.52 -0.44
C GLN A 89 8.11 4.29 -0.48
N PRO A 90 8.62 4.77 -1.64
CA PRO A 90 9.84 5.56 -1.69
C PRO A 90 9.67 6.88 -0.94
N LEU A 91 8.48 7.51 -1.03
CA LEU A 91 8.22 8.76 -0.31
C LEU A 91 8.38 8.59 1.21
N ARG A 92 7.89 7.48 1.77
CA ARG A 92 8.08 7.16 3.19
C ARG A 92 9.55 6.95 3.54
N LEU A 93 10.31 6.28 2.68
CA LEU A 93 11.74 6.06 2.91
C LEU A 93 12.52 7.38 2.85
N MET A 94 12.20 8.25 1.90
CA MET A 94 12.81 9.58 1.80
C MET A 94 12.47 10.45 3.01
N LEU A 95 11.20 10.50 3.43
CA LEU A 95 10.77 11.26 4.61
C LEU A 95 11.42 10.74 5.89
N ALA A 96 11.53 9.42 6.05
CA ALA A 96 12.14 8.79 7.22
C ALA A 96 13.62 9.15 7.38
N GLY A 97 14.34 9.42 6.28
CA GLY A 97 15.73 9.86 6.31
C GLY A 97 15.94 11.36 6.54
N THR A 98 14.88 12.18 6.59
CA THR A 98 15.04 13.63 6.70
C THR A 98 15.48 14.09 8.10
N PRO A 99 16.29 15.16 8.22
CA PRO A 99 16.71 15.71 9.50
C PRO A 99 15.53 16.13 10.39
N ALA A 100 14.46 16.65 9.77
CA ALA A 100 13.24 17.03 10.48
C ALA A 100 12.55 15.82 11.13
N TRP A 101 12.46 14.71 10.41
CA TRP A 101 11.91 13.48 10.95
C TRP A 101 12.79 12.89 12.04
N LEU A 102 14.12 12.88 11.85
CA LEU A 102 15.06 12.38 12.85
C LEU A 102 15.06 13.24 14.13
N ALA A 103 14.95 14.56 14.00
CA ALA A 103 14.84 15.48 15.14
C ALA A 103 13.53 15.26 15.91
N PHE A 104 12.41 15.10 15.19
CA PHE A 104 11.13 14.78 15.79
C PHE A 104 11.14 13.41 16.50
N ALA A 105 11.68 12.38 15.83
CA ALA A 105 11.79 11.04 16.39
C ALA A 105 12.69 11.03 17.63
N GLY A 106 13.82 11.72 17.59
CA GLY A 106 14.74 11.85 18.72
C GLY A 106 14.19 12.68 19.88
N TRP A 107 13.28 13.63 19.61
CA TRP A 107 12.54 14.33 20.67
C TRP A 107 11.52 13.40 21.35
N LEU A 108 10.83 12.55 20.57
CA LEU A 108 9.78 11.67 21.07
C LEU A 108 10.32 10.47 21.88
N THR A 109 11.54 10.02 21.60
CA THR A 109 12.18 8.86 22.26
C THR A 109 13.07 9.23 23.45
N ARG A 110 13.25 10.52 23.72
CA ARG A 110 13.90 11.03 24.93
C ARG A 110 12.88 11.27 26.02
#